data_AF-A0AAI8BGT3-F1
#
_entry.id   AF-A0AAI8BGT3-F1
#
_cell.length_a   1.000
_cell.length_b   1.000
_cell.length_c   1.000
_cell.angle_alpha   90.00
_cell.angle_beta   90.00
_cell.angle_gamma   90.00
#
_symmetry.space_group_name_H-M   'P 1'
#
loop_
_entity.id
_entity.type
_entity.pdbx_description
1 polymer ?
#
loop_
_entity_poly.entity_id
_entity_poly.type
_entity_poly.pdbx_seq_one_letter_code
_entity_poly.pdbx_strand_id
1 'polypeptide(L)' 'MYQMCGNVLEVKNKADKSFLILSQTAYNGFSQSQLALISKYATPIACDITNIEVVGGGSARCMLAEVFL' A
#
# COMPACT_ATOMS: atom_id res chain seq x y z
N MET A 1 11.53 11.49 -7.89
CA MET A 1 10.42 10.55 -8.14
C MET A 1 9.57 10.48 -6.87
N TYR A 2 8.25 10.59 -6.97
CA TYR A 2 7.38 10.59 -5.79
C TYR A 2 7.40 9.22 -5.10
N GLN A 3 7.39 9.19 -3.77
CA GLN A 3 7.48 7.96 -2.99
C GLN A 3 6.15 7.19 -2.87
N MET A 4 5.04 7.68 -3.46
CA MET A 4 3.73 7.01 -3.48
C MET A 4 3.12 6.58 -2.13
N CYS A 5 3.63 7.06 -0.99
CA CYS A 5 3.14 6.70 0.36
C CYS A 5 1.64 6.99 0.60
N GLY A 6 1.04 7.91 -0.17
CA GLY A 6 -0.41 8.19 -0.12
C GLY A 6 -1.25 7.31 -1.04
N ASN A 7 -0.64 6.51 -1.91
CA ASN A 7 -1.34 5.63 -2.86
C ASN A 7 -1.43 4.19 -2.32
N VAL A 8 -1.93 4.08 -1.10
CA VAL A 8 -2.05 2.83 -0.34
C VAL A 8 -3.51 2.58 0.02
N LEU A 9 -3.90 1.32 0.20
CA LEU A 9 -5.28 0.96 0.55
C LEU A 9 -5.30 -0.08 1.67
N GLU A 10 -6.07 0.18 2.71
CA GLU A 10 -6.32 -0.82 3.76
C GLU A 10 -7.42 -1.77 3.31
N VAL A 11 -7.19 -3.07 3.47
CA VAL A 11 -8.17 -4.13 3.22
C VAL A 11 -8.22 -5.09 4.40
N LYS A 12 -9.35 -5.77 4.57
CA LYS A 12 -9.54 -6.78 5.62
C LYS A 12 -9.73 -8.16 5.03
N ASN A 13 -9.15 -9.17 5.68
CA ASN A 13 -9.43 -10.56 5.33
C ASN A 13 -10.71 -11.08 6.04
N LYS A 14 -11.06 -12.35 5.77
CA LYS A 14 -12.23 -13.02 6.39
C LYS A 14 -12.15 -13.17 7.91
N ALA A 15 -10.97 -13.00 8.50
CA ALA A 15 -10.74 -13.04 9.95
C ALA A 15 -10.68 -11.63 10.56
N ASP A 16 -11.16 -10.61 9.85
CA ASP A 16 -11.15 -9.19 10.23
C ASP A 16 -9.75 -8.61 10.49
N LYS A 17 -8.69 -9.27 10.00
CA LYS A 17 -7.32 -8.75 10.09
C LYS A 17 -7.09 -7.70 9.01
N SER A 18 -6.63 -6.52 9.43
CA SER A 18 -6.28 -5.40 8.55
C SER A 18 -4.90 -5.57 7.91
N PHE A 19 -4.84 -5.26 6.61
CA PHE A 19 -3.63 -5.23 5.79
C PHE A 19 -3.57 -3.92 5.03
N LEU A 20 -2.40 -3.27 5.01
CA LEU A 20 -2.18 -2.09 4.19
C LEU A 20 -1.49 -2.54 2.90
N ILE A 21 -2.17 -2.44 1.77
CA ILE A 21 -1.59 -2.75 0.46
C ILE A 21 -0.87 -1.50 -0.06
N LEU A 22 0.41 -1.66 -0.42
CA LEU A 22 1.27 -0.58 -0.86
C LEU A 22 2.32 -1.08 -1.87
N SER A 23 2.90 -0.17 -2.66
CA SER A 23 4.01 -0.53 -3.54
C SER A 23 5.32 -0.66 -2.77
N GLN A 24 6.31 -1.33 -3.35
CA GLN A 24 7.67 -1.38 -2.79
C GLN A 24 8.27 0.03 -2.65
N THR A 25 7.98 0.93 -3.60
CA THR A 25 8.35 2.34 -3.54
C THR A 25 7.74 3.04 -2.32
N ALA A 26 6.44 2.84 -2.08
CA ALA A 26 5.75 3.37 -0.91
C ALA A 26 6.31 2.81 0.40
N TYR A 27 6.58 1.51 0.45
CA TYR A 27 7.15 0.85 1.63
C TYR A 27 8.52 1.45 1.98
N ASN A 28 9.38 1.66 0.97
CA ASN A 28 10.71 2.25 1.14
C ASN A 28 10.65 3.76 1.43
N GLY A 29 9.56 4.43 1.05
CA GLY A 29 9.33 5.85 1.29
C GLY A 29 8.90 6.19 2.71
N PHE A 30 8.30 5.24 3.43
CA PHE A 30 7.95 5.42 4.84
C PHE A 30 9.20 5.38 5.72
N SER A 31 9.23 6.24 6.73
CA SER A 31 10.22 6.11 7.80
C SER A 31 9.95 4.86 8.64
N GLN A 32 10.97 4.36 9.33
CA GLN A 32 10.80 3.24 10.25
C GLN A 32 9.78 3.55 11.37
N SER A 33 9.72 4.80 11.85
CA SER A 33 8.72 5.23 12.84
C SER A 33 7.29 5.23 12.29
N GLN A 34 7.11 5.59 11.02
CA GLN A 34 5.82 5.52 10.34
C GLN A 34 5.40 4.06 10.11
N LEU A 35 6.30 3.20 9.62
CA LEU A 35 6.03 1.77 9.45
C LEU A 35 5.68 1.10 10.79
N ALA A 36 6.38 1.46 11.87
CA ALA A 36 6.06 0.98 13.21
C ALA A 36 4.69 1.46 13.69
N LEU A 37 4.30 2.71 13.38
CA LEU A 37 2.97 3.24 13.71
C LEU A 37 1.87 2.53 12.91
N ILE A 38 2.06 2.37 11.59
CA ILE A 38 1.13 1.66 10.70
C ILE A 38 0.93 0.22 11.17
N SER A 39 2.03 -0.47 11.52
CA SER A 39 2.03 -1.87 11.93
C SER A 39 1.25 -2.14 13.24
N LYS A 40 0.90 -1.10 14.00
CA LYS A 40 0.00 -1.21 15.16
C LYS A 40 -1.46 -1.45 14.75
N TYR A 41 -1.85 -1.05 13.54
CA TYR A 41 -3.23 -1.07 13.05
C TYR A 41 -3.42 -2.03 11.88
N ALA A 42 -2.45 -2.10 10.95
CA ALA A 42 -2.54 -2.95 9.77
C ALA A 42 -1.18 -3.55 9.42
N THR A 43 -1.17 -4.77 8.88
CA THR A 43 0.07 -5.40 8.39
C THR A 43 0.39 -4.87 6.98
N PRO A 44 1.54 -4.20 6.74
CA PRO A 44 1.92 -3.76 5.41
C PRO A 44 2.20 -4.96 4.48
N ILE A 45 1.66 -4.93 3.27
CA ILE A 45 1.98 -5.87 2.18
C ILE A 45 2.55 -5.07 1.01
N ALA A 46 3.87 -5.12 0.87
CA ALA A 46 4.58 -4.45 -0.22
C ALA A 46 4.52 -5.28 -1.51
N CYS A 47 4.03 -4.67 -2.58
CA CYS A 47 4.00 -5.26 -3.92
C CYS A 47 5.03 -4.57 -4.81
N ASP A 48 5.90 -5.33 -5.47
CA ASP A 48 6.74 -4.76 -6.53
C ASP A 48 5.90 -4.52 -7.78
N ILE A 49 5.60 -3.25 -8.04
CA ILE A 49 4.84 -2.77 -9.19
C ILE A 49 5.60 -1.66 -9.94
N THR A 50 6.94 -1.72 -9.92
CA THR A 50 7.82 -0.68 -10.48
C THR A 50 7.44 -0.29 -11.93
N ASN A 51 7.12 -1.26 -12.78
CA ASN A 51 6.72 -0.99 -14.18
C ASN A 51 5.42 -0.17 -14.26
N ILE A 52 4.45 -0.41 -13.39
CA ILE A 52 3.20 0.36 -13.35
C ILE A 52 3.46 1.80 -12.89
N GLU A 53 4.32 1.99 -11.88
CA GLU A 53 4.65 3.32 -11.36
C GLU A 53 5.46 4.16 -12.34
N VAL A 54 6.44 3.54 -13.01
CA VAL A 54 7.38 4.25 -13.89
C VAL A 54 6.79 4.47 -15.28
N VAL A 55 6.02 3.51 -15.82
CA VAL A 55 5.49 3.58 -17.19
C VAL A 55 4.01 3.96 -17.22
N GLY A 56 3.21 3.44 -16.29
CA GLY A 56 1.75 3.61 -16.27
C GLY A 56 1.23 4.79 -15.42
N GLY A 57 2.05 5.35 -14.53
CA GLY A 57 1.69 6.51 -13.70
C GLY A 57 0.71 6.23 -12.55
N GLY A 58 0.43 4.95 -12.24
CA GLY A 58 -0.40 4.52 -11.12
C GLY A 58 0.42 3.87 -10.00
N SER A 59 -0.21 3.53 -8.87
CA SER A 59 0.41 2.74 -7.80
C SER A 59 -0.63 1.81 -7.14
N ALA A 60 -0.32 1.23 -5.98
CA ALA A 60 -1.05 0.11 -5.41
C ALA A 60 -2.56 0.38 -5.25
N ARG A 61 -2.95 1.53 -4.66
CA ARG A 61 -4.37 1.88 -4.51
C ARG A 61 -5.07 2.06 -5.86
N CYS A 62 -4.40 2.63 -6.87
CA CYS A 62 -5.00 2.79 -8.20
C CYS A 62 -5.29 1.46 -8.92
N MET A 63 -4.68 0.36 -8.48
CA MET A 63 -4.89 -0.99 -9.03
C MET A 63 -5.99 -1.78 -8.31
N LEU A 64 -6.63 -1.19 -7.30
CA LEU A 64 -7.64 -1.83 -6.45
C LEU A 64 -8.98 -1.11 -6.58
N ALA A 65 -10.07 -1.87 -6.53
CA ALA A 65 -11.43 -1.35 -6.51
C ALA A 65 -12.20 -1.95 -5.33
N GLU A 66 -12.75 -1.10 -4.48
CA GLU A 66 -13.64 -1.52 -3.39
C GLU A 66 -15.06 -1.64 -3.94
N VAL A 67 -15.51 -2.87 -4.17
CA VAL A 67 -16.85 -3.17 -4.69
C VAL A 67 -17.74 -3.59 -3.51
N PHE A 68 -18.66 -2.71 -3.12
CA PHE A 68 -19.65 -2.98 -2.08
C PHE A 68 -21.00 -3.31 -2.75
N LEU A 69 -21.66 -4.38 -2.28
CA LEU A 69 -22.98 -4.84 -2.75
C LEU A 69 -24.09 -4.43 -1.79
#